data_AF-A0A4Y2QMG0-F1
#
_entry.id   AF-A0A4Y2QMG0-F1
#
_cell.length_a   1.000
_cell.length_b   1.000
_cell.length_c   1.000
_cell.angle_alpha   90.00
_cell.angle_beta   90.00
_cell.angle_gamma   90.00
#
_symmetry.space_group_name_H-M   'P 1'
#
loop_
_entity.id
_entity.type
_entity.pdbx_description
1 polymer ?
#
loop_
_entity_poly.entity_id
_entity_poly.type
_entity_poly.pdbx_seq_one_letter_code
_entity_poly.pdbx_strand_id
1 'polypeptide(L)'
;MEILLCYDGLFGFMEGTEKEPTEDKVSEKHKIGFRCHKQKAISTIAMGINEDHRILIIGLKDAKQMWDTLREEFEPVSRARIAHLRAEFMRVKYQPPETMAVFLGRLKQAKD
;
A
#
# COMPACT_ATOMS: atom_id res chain seq x y z
N MET A 1 -6.30 -1.45 -1.51
CA MET A 1 -6.02 -2.47 -0.47
C MET A 1 -6.51 -2.01 0.90
N GLU A 2 -6.26 -0.76 1.30
CA GLU A 2 -6.72 -0.20 2.59
C GLU A 2 -8.22 -0.42 2.87
N ILE A 3 -9.09 -0.13 1.89
CA ILE A 3 -10.55 -0.36 1.99
C ILE A 3 -10.90 -1.84 2.30
N LEU A 4 -10.15 -2.79 1.73
CA LEU A 4 -10.38 -4.22 1.93
C LEU A 4 -10.02 -4.65 3.36
N LEU A 5 -8.93 -4.12 3.90
CA LEU A 5 -8.49 -4.38 5.28
C LEU A 5 -9.44 -3.74 6.30
N CYS A 6 -10.00 -2.57 6.00
CA CYS A 6 -11.06 -1.95 6.80
C CYS A 6 -12.33 -2.81 6.81
N TYR A 7 -12.79 -3.26 5.64
CA TYR A 7 -14.00 -4.07 5.52
C TYR A 7 -13.89 -5.40 6.30
N ASP A 8 -12.72 -6.03 6.25
CA ASP A 8 -12.45 -7.29 6.96
C ASP A 8 -12.15 -7.12 8.45
N GLY A 9 -12.14 -5.88 8.99
CA GLY A 9 -11.79 -5.62 10.38
C GLY A 9 -10.33 -5.90 10.73
N LEU A 10 -9.43 -5.84 9.74
CA LEU A 10 -8.01 -6.15 9.88
C LEU A 10 -7.12 -4.90 9.98
N PHE A 11 -7.71 -3.71 9.85
CA PHE A 11 -6.98 -2.44 9.81
C PHE A 11 -6.11 -2.19 11.05
N GLY A 12 -6.54 -2.65 12.22
CA GLY A 12 -5.77 -2.50 13.46
C GLY A 12 -4.40 -3.21 13.45
N PHE A 13 -4.22 -4.23 12.60
CA PHE A 13 -2.90 -4.85 12.39
C PHE A 13 -1.94 -3.96 11.61
N MET A 14 -2.43 -3.09 10.73
CA MET A 14 -1.61 -2.11 10.01
C MET A 14 -1.21 -0.95 10.91
N GLU A 15 -2.12 -0.50 11.78
CA GLU A 15 -1.83 0.57 12.73
C GLU A 15 -0.96 0.07 13.91
N GLY A 16 -0.92 -1.24 14.13
CA GLY A 16 -0.27 -1.87 15.29
C GLY A 16 -1.03 -1.61 16.58
N THR A 17 -2.34 -1.38 16.48
CA THR A 17 -3.25 -1.24 17.62
C THR A 17 -3.68 -2.61 18.16
N GLU A 18 -3.65 -3.64 17.30
CA GLU A 18 -3.90 -5.03 17.68
C GLU A 18 -2.73 -5.61 18.49
N LYS A 19 -3.05 -6.11 19.68
CA LYS A 19 -2.07 -6.67 20.61
C LYS A 19 -2.28 -8.16 20.78
N GLU A 20 -1.17 -8.90 20.81
CA GLU A 20 -1.23 -10.32 21.11
C GLU A 20 -1.86 -10.55 22.50
N PRO A 21 -2.85 -11.46 22.60
CA PRO A 21 -3.47 -11.79 23.87
C PRO A 21 -2.42 -12.37 24.81
N THR A 22 -2.02 -11.56 25.78
CA THR A 22 -0.89 -11.81 26.70
C THR A 22 -1.31 -12.46 28.01
N GLU A 23 -2.61 -12.56 28.28
CA GLU A 23 -3.12 -13.19 29.50
C GLU A 23 -3.22 -14.72 29.36
N ASP A 24 -2.70 -15.43 30.36
CA ASP A 24 -2.75 -16.90 30.45
C ASP A 24 -4.19 -17.46 30.47
N LYS A 25 -5.18 -16.62 30.77
CA LYS A 25 -6.60 -16.98 30.81
C LYS A 25 -7.34 -16.83 29.48
N VAL A 26 -6.68 -16.38 28.42
CA VAL A 26 -7.33 -16.26 27.11
C VAL A 26 -7.56 -17.65 26.52
N SER A 27 -8.84 -17.95 26.21
CA SER A 27 -9.23 -19.20 25.56
C SER A 27 -8.42 -19.45 24.30
N GLU A 28 -7.97 -20.68 24.10
CA GLU A 28 -7.17 -21.08 22.92
C GLU A 28 -7.88 -20.72 21.60
N LYS A 29 -9.21 -20.72 21.57
CA LYS A 29 -10.00 -20.27 20.42
C LYS A 29 -9.70 -18.82 20.04
N HIS A 30 -9.55 -17.93 21.02
CA HIS A 30 -9.20 -16.52 20.77
C HIS A 30 -7.75 -16.39 20.27
N LYS A 31 -6.81 -17.16 20.83
CA LYS A 31 -5.41 -17.17 20.36
C LYS A 31 -5.32 -17.65 18.90
N ILE A 32 -6.05 -18.70 18.54
CA ILE A 32 -6.15 -19.19 17.15
C ILE A 32 -6.77 -18.12 16.24
N GLY A 33 -7.88 -17.50 16.67
CA GLY A 33 -8.56 -16.44 15.91
C GLY A 33 -7.63 -15.24 15.64
N PHE A 34 -6.90 -14.80 16.66
CA PHE A 34 -5.92 -13.71 16.53
C PHE A 34 -4.82 -14.07 15.52
N ARG A 35 -4.23 -15.26 15.62
CA ARG A 35 -3.22 -15.73 14.65
C ARG A 35 -3.78 -15.77 13.22
N CYS A 36 -5.01 -16.23 13.05
CA CYS A 36 -5.69 -16.28 11.76
C CYS A 36 -5.88 -14.87 11.17
N HIS A 37 -6.36 -13.92 11.96
CA HIS A 37 -6.54 -12.53 11.53
C HIS A 37 -5.20 -11.87 11.19
N LYS A 38 -4.17 -12.08 12.01
CA LYS A 38 -2.79 -11.60 11.75
C LYS A 38 -2.27 -12.12 10.40
N GLN A 39 -2.42 -13.43 10.15
CA GLN A 39 -2.00 -14.05 8.89
C GLN A 39 -2.84 -13.54 7.70
N LYS A 40 -4.14 -13.33 7.90
CA LYS A 40 -5.04 -12.78 6.86
C LYS A 40 -4.63 -11.35 6.49
N ALA A 41 -4.29 -10.51 7.45
CA ALA A 41 -3.81 -9.14 7.20
C ALA A 41 -2.53 -9.15 6.34
N ILE A 42 -1.53 -9.95 6.74
CA ILE A 42 -0.27 -10.12 6.00
C ILE A 42 -0.51 -10.59 4.57
N SER A 43 -1.34 -11.62 4.38
CA SER A 43 -1.65 -12.17 3.05
C SER A 43 -2.38 -11.16 2.18
N THR A 44 -3.35 -10.42 2.73
CA THR A 44 -4.06 -9.36 2.00
C THR A 44 -3.10 -8.26 1.54
N ILE A 45 -2.13 -7.89 2.38
CA ILE A 45 -1.08 -6.95 1.98
C ILE A 45 -0.22 -7.52 0.85
N ALA A 46 0.32 -8.73 1.01
CA ALA A 46 1.18 -9.34 0.01
C ALA A 46 0.48 -9.56 -1.36
N MET A 47 -0.81 -9.89 -1.35
CA MET A 47 -1.60 -10.11 -2.57
C MET A 47 -2.04 -8.81 -3.26
N GLY A 48 -2.23 -7.72 -2.51
CA GLY A 48 -2.69 -6.46 -3.07
C GLY A 48 -1.59 -5.58 -3.70
N ILE A 49 -0.34 -6.05 -3.72
CA ILE A 49 0.81 -5.36 -4.31
C ILE A 49 1.19 -6.02 -5.63
N ASN A 50 1.59 -5.20 -6.60
CA ASN A 50 2.14 -5.69 -7.86
C ASN A 50 3.36 -6.58 -7.63
N GLU A 51 3.51 -7.61 -8.46
CA GLU A 51 4.55 -8.63 -8.29
C GLU A 51 5.97 -8.04 -8.22
N ASP A 52 6.25 -7.04 -9.04
CA ASP A 52 7.55 -6.33 -9.09
C ASP A 52 7.93 -5.65 -7.77
N HIS A 53 6.95 -5.30 -6.94
CA HIS A 53 7.17 -4.58 -5.68
C HIS A 53 7.08 -5.50 -4.46
N ARG A 54 6.80 -6.79 -4.64
CA ARG A 54 6.76 -7.75 -3.52
C ARG A 54 8.11 -7.87 -2.82
N ILE A 55 9.22 -7.69 -3.55
CA ILE A 55 10.58 -7.66 -3.00
C ILE A 55 10.71 -6.75 -1.77
N LEU A 56 9.97 -5.64 -1.71
CA LEU A 56 10.01 -4.68 -0.61
C LEU A 56 9.54 -5.27 0.73
N ILE A 57 8.68 -6.29 0.69
CA ILE A 57 8.05 -6.88 1.88
C ILE A 57 8.45 -8.33 2.13
N ILE A 58 9.28 -8.93 1.28
CA ILE A 58 9.75 -10.32 1.45
C ILE A 58 10.51 -10.43 2.78
N GLY A 59 10.12 -11.41 3.59
CA GLY A 59 10.76 -11.69 4.88
C GLY A 59 10.18 -10.92 6.07
N LEU A 60 9.34 -9.91 5.83
CA LEU A 60 8.60 -9.22 6.90
C LEU A 60 7.46 -10.11 7.40
N LYS A 61 7.32 -10.19 8.73
CA LYS A 61 6.32 -11.05 9.41
C LYS A 61 5.22 -10.26 10.11
N ASP A 62 5.30 -8.94 10.04
CA ASP A 62 4.42 -8.04 10.74
C ASP A 62 3.71 -7.12 9.73
N ALA A 63 2.39 -7.08 9.80
CA ALA A 63 1.56 -6.34 8.84
C ALA A 63 1.85 -4.83 8.89
N LYS A 64 2.15 -4.28 10.08
CA LYS A 64 2.51 -2.87 10.24
C LYS A 64 3.86 -2.59 9.60
N GLN A 65 4.88 -3.42 9.85
CA GLN A 65 6.18 -3.25 9.19
C GLN A 65 6.08 -3.31 7.66
N MET A 66 5.30 -4.25 7.13
CA MET A 66 5.04 -4.33 5.68
C MET A 66 4.39 -3.05 5.17
N TRP A 67 3.36 -2.57 5.88
CA TRP A 67 2.64 -1.36 5.49
C TRP A 67 3.50 -0.11 5.56
N ASP A 68 4.28 0.06 6.63
CA ASP A 68 5.16 1.21 6.81
C ASP A 68 6.28 1.23 5.75
N THR A 69 6.83 0.07 5.38
CA THR A 69 7.83 -0.04 4.30
C THR A 69 7.24 0.38 2.95
N LEU A 70 6.03 -0.08 2.64
CA LEU A 70 5.33 0.32 1.41
C LEU A 70 5.01 1.82 1.42
N ARG A 71 4.61 2.35 2.58
CA ARG A 71 4.34 3.77 2.75
C ARG A 71 5.61 4.58 2.52
N GLU A 72 6.75 4.18 3.08
CA GLU A 72 8.02 4.88 2.87
C GLU A 72 8.45 4.90 1.39
N GLU A 73 8.23 3.80 0.68
CA GLU A 73 8.60 3.69 -0.74
C GLU A 73 7.66 4.48 -1.67
N PHE A 74 6.34 4.38 -1.44
CA PHE A 74 5.32 4.91 -2.37
C PHE A 74 4.68 6.22 -1.94
N GLU A 75 4.69 6.57 -0.66
CA GLU A 75 4.16 7.85 -0.24
C GLU A 75 5.13 8.95 -0.67
N PRO A 76 4.68 9.98 -1.41
CA PRO A 76 5.55 11.05 -1.87
C PRO A 76 5.93 11.96 -0.69
N VAL A 77 6.92 11.55 0.11
CA VAL A 77 7.25 12.24 1.36
C VAL A 77 7.96 13.58 1.12
N SER A 78 8.68 13.74 0.00
CA SER A 78 9.40 15.00 -0.25
C SER A 78 8.57 16.01 -1.05
N ARG A 79 8.46 17.23 -0.51
CA ARG A 79 7.91 18.40 -1.25
C ARG A 79 8.58 18.57 -2.62
N ALA A 80 9.85 18.18 -2.73
CA ALA A 80 10.61 18.16 -3.97
C ALA A 80 10.08 17.12 -4.97
N ARG A 81 9.73 15.89 -4.53
CA ARG A 81 9.10 14.86 -5.37
C ARG A 81 7.70 15.31 -5.82
N ILE A 82 6.90 15.87 -4.92
CA ILE A 82 5.58 16.43 -5.28
C ILE A 82 5.73 17.57 -6.30
N ALA A 83 6.69 18.48 -6.09
CA ALA A 83 6.98 19.57 -7.02
C ALA A 83 7.50 19.04 -8.37
N HIS A 84 8.33 17.99 -8.36
CA HIS A 84 8.84 17.33 -9.56
C HIS A 84 7.73 16.65 -10.35
N LEU A 85 6.86 15.85 -9.71
CA LEU A 85 5.71 15.22 -10.35
C LEU A 85 4.73 16.27 -10.91
N ARG A 86 4.47 17.36 -10.17
CA ARG A 86 3.71 18.50 -10.70
C ARG A 86 4.40 19.14 -11.90
N ALA A 87 5.72 19.29 -11.89
CA ALA A 87 6.47 19.85 -13.00
C ALA A 87 6.44 18.93 -14.23
N GLU A 88 6.59 17.62 -14.06
CA GLU A 88 6.45 16.59 -15.10
C GLU A 88 5.05 16.63 -15.73
N PHE A 89 4.00 16.64 -14.91
CA PHE A 89 2.61 16.76 -15.38
C PHE A 89 2.40 18.06 -16.17
N MET A 90 2.88 19.19 -15.65
CA MET A 90 2.77 20.50 -16.31
C MET A 90 3.62 20.61 -17.59
N ARG A 91 4.60 19.71 -17.79
CA ARG A 91 5.38 19.59 -19.04
C ARG A 91 4.64 18.81 -20.11
N VAL A 92 3.67 17.97 -19.76
CA VAL A 92 2.78 17.32 -20.73
C VAL A 92 1.78 18.35 -21.25
N LYS A 93 2.26 19.22 -22.14
CA LYS A 93 1.46 20.21 -22.85
C LYS A 93 1.05 19.69 -24.21
N TYR A 94 -0.09 20.18 -24.67
CA TYR A 94 -0.50 20.01 -26.05
C TYR A 94 0.53 20.68 -26.98
N GLN A 95 1.04 19.97 -27.97
CA GLN A 95 2.05 20.40 -28.92
C GLN A 95 1.53 20.33 -30.36
N PRO A 96 1.05 21.45 -30.94
CA PRO A 96 0.67 21.49 -32.35
C PRO A 96 1.86 21.07 -33.25
N PRO A 97 1.63 20.29 -34.32
CA PRO A 97 0.33 19.90 -34.89
C PRO A 97 -0.24 18.57 -34.35
N GLU A 98 0.13 18.12 -33.14
CA GLU A 98 -0.35 16.83 -32.62
C GLU A 98 -1.88 16.75 -32.54
N THR A 99 -2.45 15.56 -32.69
CA THR A 99 -3.89 15.37 -32.52
C THR A 99 -4.24 15.20 -31.05
N MET A 100 -5.50 15.49 -30.70
CA MET A 100 -6.00 15.29 -29.33
C MET A 100 -5.82 13.84 -28.85
N ALA A 101 -5.96 12.85 -29.76
CA ALA A 101 -5.75 11.44 -29.43
C ALA A 101 -4.29 11.14 -29.03
N VAL A 102 -3.33 11.74 -29.72
CA VAL A 102 -1.89 11.60 -29.40
C VAL A 102 -1.59 12.24 -28.05
N PHE A 103 -2.12 13.45 -27.81
CA PHE A 103 -1.98 14.13 -26.53
C PHE A 103 -2.53 13.31 -25.35
N LEU A 104 -3.75 12.81 -25.46
CA LEU A 104 -4.38 11.96 -24.43
C LEU A 104 -3.61 10.64 -24.22
N GLY A 105 -3.03 10.08 -25.28
CA GLY A 105 -2.16 8.91 -25.19
C GLY A 105 -0.91 9.17 -24.34
N ARG A 106 -0.23 10.31 -24.56
CA ARG A 106 0.93 10.74 -23.76
C ARG A 106 0.54 10.99 -22.30
N LEU A 107 -0.61 11.63 -22.09
CA LEU A 107 -1.14 11.90 -20.75
C LEU A 107 -1.44 10.61 -19.96
N LYS A 108 -1.90 9.56 -20.64
CA LYS A 108 -2.14 8.23 -20.04
C LYS A 108 -0.84 7.49 -19.69
N GLN A 109 0.25 7.76 -20.40
CA GLN A 109 1.57 7.17 -20.14
C GLN A 109 2.34 7.90 -19.03
N ALA A 110 2.09 9.19 -18.84
CA ALA A 110 2.70 10.02 -17.80
C ALA A 110 2.15 9.74 -16.38
N LYS A 111 1.76 8.50 -16.09
CA LYS A 111 1.21 8.11 -14.78
C LYS A 111 2.23 8.25 -13.66
N ASP A 112 1.73 8.73 -12.52
CA ASP A 112 2.33 8.63 -11.18
C ASP A 112 2.73 7.18 -10.83
#